data_AF-A0A6L8ITV1-F1
#
_entry.id   AF-A0A6L8ITV1-F1
#
_cell.length_a   1.000
_cell.length_b   1.000
_cell.length_c   1.000
_cell.angle_alpha   90.00
_cell.angle_beta   90.00
_cell.angle_gamma   90.00
#
_symmetry.space_group_name_H-M   'P 1'
#
loop_
_entity.id
_entity.type
_entity.pdbx_description
1 polymer ?
#
loop_
_entity_poly.entity_id
_entity_poly.type
_entity_poly.pdbx_seq_one_letter_code
_entity_poly.pdbx_strand_id
1 'polypeptide(L)'
;MRTTLTIDDDLAAALKDRARLSGQSFKAVVNQVMRSGLTLGDKPLVRRSRFKVASAPRGFLPGVDPLKLNQLVDELEVEAFLGREHGNVQS
;
A
#
# COMPACT_ATOMS: atom_id res chain seq x y z
N MET A 1 -14.08 -27.58 21.30
CA MET A 1 -14.44 -27.33 22.71
C MET A 1 -15.35 -26.10 22.80
N ARG A 2 -16.28 -26.06 23.76
CA ARG A 2 -17.08 -24.87 24.09
C ARG A 2 -16.44 -24.21 25.31
N THR A 3 -16.18 -22.91 25.22
CA THR A 3 -15.58 -22.11 26.29
C THR A 3 -16.39 -20.83 26.44
N THR A 4 -16.53 -20.35 27.68
CA THR A 4 -17.07 -19.02 27.98
C THR A 4 -15.89 -18.13 28.35
N LEU A 5 -15.77 -16.99 27.68
CA LEU A 5 -14.70 -16.01 27.88
C LEU A 5 -15.34 -14.65 28.08
N THR A 6 -14.89 -13.92 29.10
CA THR A 6 -15.22 -12.50 29.28
C THR A 6 -14.28 -11.66 28.42
N ILE A 7 -14.83 -10.74 27.64
CA ILE A 7 -14.09 -9.78 26.82
C ILE A 7 -14.70 -8.39 27.04
N ASP A 8 -13.88 -7.36 26.88
CA ASP A 8 -14.31 -5.97 26.97
C ASP A 8 -15.28 -5.62 25.81
N ASP A 9 -16.14 -4.64 26.05
CA ASP A 9 -17.21 -4.26 25.12
C ASP A 9 -16.67 -3.73 23.78
N ASP A 10 -15.54 -3.03 23.80
CA ASP A 10 -14.86 -2.52 22.62
C ASP A 10 -14.32 -3.64 21.74
N LEU A 11 -13.73 -4.67 22.35
CA LEU A 11 -13.25 -5.87 21.65
C LEU A 11 -14.44 -6.66 21.07
N ALA A 12 -15.53 -6.81 21.83
CA ALA A 12 -16.74 -7.45 21.35
C ALA A 12 -17.33 -6.71 20.13
N ALA A 13 -17.36 -5.37 20.16
CA ALA A 13 -17.81 -4.55 19.04
C ALA A 13 -16.91 -4.73 17.81
N ALA A 14 -15.59 -4.63 17.98
CA ALA A 14 -14.63 -4.79 16.89
C ALA A 14 -14.72 -6.17 16.20
N LEU A 15 -14.92 -7.24 16.99
CA LEU A 15 -15.11 -8.60 16.46
C LEU A 15 -16.41 -8.75 15.69
N LYS A 16 -17.51 -8.12 16.14
CA LYS A 16 -18.80 -8.11 15.44
C LYS A 16 -18.71 -7.36 14.11
N ASP A 17 -18.06 -6.20 14.11
CA ASP A 17 -17.86 -5.42 12.87
C ASP A 17 -17.04 -6.20 11.86
N ARG A 18 -15.95 -6.84 12.30
CA ARG A 18 -15.12 -7.67 11.43
C ARG A 18 -15.89 -8.87 10.87
N ALA A 19 -16.77 -9.49 11.65
CA ALA A 19 -17.65 -10.56 11.17
C ALA A 19 -18.62 -10.05 10.09
N ARG A 20 -19.24 -8.89 10.30
CA ARG A 20 -20.12 -8.25 9.32
C ARG A 20 -19.38 -7.93 8.02
N LEU A 21 -18.20 -7.34 8.10
CA LEU A 21 -17.40 -6.95 6.93
C LEU A 21 -16.85 -8.13 6.14
N SER A 22 -16.48 -9.22 6.83
CA SER A 22 -15.92 -10.42 6.19
C SER A 22 -16.98 -11.42 5.71
N GLY A 23 -18.25 -11.25 6.10
CA GLY A 23 -19.32 -12.21 5.83
C GLY A 23 -19.15 -13.55 6.58
N GLN A 24 -18.25 -13.61 7.55
CA GLN A 24 -17.98 -14.83 8.32
C GLN A 24 -18.77 -14.85 9.63
N SER A 25 -19.01 -16.06 10.16
CA SER A 25 -19.61 -16.20 11.49
C SER A 25 -18.73 -15.57 12.58
N PHE A 26 -19.36 -15.00 13.62
CA PHE A 26 -18.65 -14.43 14.77
C PHE A 26 -17.63 -15.40 15.39
N LYS A 27 -18.01 -16.69 15.53
CA LYS A 27 -17.11 -17.76 16.00
C LYS A 27 -15.86 -17.92 15.12
N ALA A 28 -16.02 -17.88 13.79
CA ALA A 28 -14.91 -18.02 12.86
C ALA A 28 -13.91 -16.87 13.03
N VAL A 29 -14.41 -15.63 13.09
CA VAL A 29 -13.59 -14.44 13.30
C VAL A 29 -12.87 -14.49 14.64
N VAL A 30 -13.57 -14.81 15.74
CA VAL A 30 -12.97 -14.94 17.08
C VAL A 30 -11.81 -15.95 17.06
N ASN A 31 -12.04 -17.14 16.51
CA ASN A 31 -11.01 -18.17 16.45
C ASN A 31 -9.83 -17.77 15.57
N GLN A 32 -10.08 -17.12 14.43
CA GLN A 32 -9.02 -16.65 13.54
C GLN A 32 -8.15 -15.58 14.22
N VAL A 33 -8.78 -14.61 14.89
CA VAL A 33 -8.08 -13.54 15.61
C VAL A 33 -7.22 -14.12 16.73
N MET A 34 -7.77 -15.03 17.55
CA MET A 34 -7.03 -15.68 18.63
C MET A 34 -5.84 -16.49 18.10
N ARG A 35 -6.03 -17.31 17.05
CA ARG A 35 -4.93 -18.07 16.42
C ARG A 35 -3.82 -17.17 15.87
N SER A 36 -4.21 -16.06 15.24
CA SER A 36 -3.26 -15.07 14.72
C SER A 36 -2.50 -14.42 15.87
N GLY A 37 -3.18 -14.03 16.95
CA GLY A 37 -2.57 -13.45 18.14
C GLY A 37 -1.56 -14.38 18.80
N LEU A 38 -1.89 -15.67 18.95
CA LEU A 38 -0.97 -16.67 19.50
C LEU A 38 0.27 -16.87 18.61
N THR A 39 0.08 -16.92 17.28
CA THR A 39 1.20 -17.07 16.33
C THR A 39 2.13 -15.84 16.30
N LEU A 40 1.58 -14.64 16.46
CA LEU A 40 2.37 -13.40 16.51
C LEU A 40 3.05 -13.19 17.87
N GLY A 41 2.42 -13.60 18.97
CA GLY A 41 2.96 -13.46 20.32
C GLY A 41 4.28 -14.23 20.54
N ASP A 42 4.45 -15.36 19.85
CA ASP A 42 5.68 -16.16 19.92
C ASP A 42 6.82 -15.60 19.05
N LYS A 43 6.54 -14.65 18.16
CA LYS A 43 7.59 -13.98 17.40
C LYS A 43 8.13 -12.82 18.22
N PRO A 44 9.43 -12.81 18.58
CA PRO A 44 10.03 -11.59 19.11
C PRO A 44 9.75 -10.48 18.10
N LEU A 45 9.24 -9.34 18.58
CA LEU A 45 8.98 -8.17 17.76
C LEU A 45 10.27 -7.85 17.00
N VAL A 46 10.36 -8.33 15.76
CA VAL A 46 11.50 -8.02 14.90
C VAL A 46 11.42 -6.53 14.74
N ARG A 47 12.29 -5.83 15.45
CA ARG A 47 12.39 -4.37 15.41
C ARG A 47 12.72 -4.04 13.96
N ARG A 48 11.69 -3.74 13.17
CA ARG A 48 11.87 -3.39 11.76
C ARG A 48 12.84 -2.21 11.77
N SER A 49 14.02 -2.41 11.19
CA SER A 49 14.97 -1.33 10.97
C SER A 49 14.19 -0.18 10.33
N ARG A 50 14.36 1.04 10.85
CA ARG A 50 13.79 2.22 10.20
C ARG A 50 14.20 2.20 8.73
N PHE A 51 13.24 2.40 7.84
CA PHE A 51 13.53 2.56 6.43
C PHE A 51 14.50 3.74 6.28
N LYS A 52 15.65 3.49 5.65
CA LYS A 52 16.65 4.53 5.35
C LYS A 52 16.65 4.74 3.84
N VAL A 53 16.40 5.98 3.42
CA VAL A 53 16.55 6.39 2.02
C VAL A 53 18.04 6.62 1.76
N ALA A 54 18.64 5.84 0.87
CA ALA A 54 19.97 6.12 0.33
C ALA A 54 19.83 7.07 -0.86
N SER A 55 19.96 8.38 -0.62
CA SER A 55 20.01 9.36 -1.70
C SER A 55 21.37 9.29 -2.39
N ALA A 56 21.37 9.09 -3.70
CA ALA A 56 22.54 9.31 -4.55
C ALA A 56 22.25 10.53 -5.44
N PRO A 57 23.22 11.45 -5.65
CA PRO A 57 23.03 12.56 -6.56
C PRO A 57 22.90 12.02 -7.98
N ARG A 58 21.66 11.98 -8.48
CA ARG A 58 21.36 11.78 -9.89
C ARG A 58 20.99 13.16 -10.43
N GLY A 59 21.97 13.84 -11.01
CA GLY A 59 21.77 15.14 -11.63
C GLY A 59 20.78 15.07 -12.79
N PHE A 60 20.42 16.22 -13.34
CA PHE A 60 19.58 16.31 -14.53
C PHE A 60 20.39 16.05 -15.80
N LEU A 61 19.71 15.70 -16.89
CA LEU A 61 20.33 15.60 -18.21
C LEU A 61 20.90 16.97 -18.65
N PRO A 62 22.00 17.00 -19.40
CA PRO A 62 22.50 18.23 -20.00
C PRO A 62 21.40 18.93 -20.82
N GLY A 63 21.24 20.23 -20.62
CA GLY A 63 20.19 21.03 -21.29
C GLY A 63 18.85 21.07 -20.56
N VAL A 64 18.65 20.27 -19.51
CA VAL A 64 17.44 20.36 -18.67
C VAL A 64 17.66 21.37 -17.56
N ASP A 65 16.90 22.47 -17.61
CA ASP A 65 16.84 23.47 -16.54
C ASP A 65 15.85 23.01 -15.44
N PRO A 66 16.31 22.70 -14.22
CA PRO A 66 15.45 22.26 -13.12
C PRO A 66 14.41 23.30 -12.68
N LEU A 67 14.61 24.58 -13.03
CA LEU A 67 13.68 25.66 -12.71
C LEU A 67 12.58 25.84 -13.77
N LYS A 68 12.63 25.08 -14.87
CA LYS A 68 11.68 25.17 -15.99
C LYS A 68 11.07 23.82 -16.37
N LEU A 69 10.89 22.93 -15.40
CA LEU A 69 10.37 21.59 -15.65
C LEU A 69 8.96 21.58 -16.27
N ASN A 70 8.15 22.62 -16.03
CA ASN A 70 6.85 22.77 -16.69
C ASN A 70 6.99 22.92 -18.21
N GLN A 71 7.98 23.68 -18.68
CA GLN A 71 8.23 23.86 -20.12
C GLN A 71 8.73 22.56 -20.76
N LEU A 72 9.61 21.82 -20.05
CA LEU A 72 10.04 20.50 -20.50
C LEU A 72 8.85 19.53 -20.63
N VAL A 73 7.87 19.60 -19.73
CA VAL A 73 6.63 18.80 -19.86
C VAL A 73 5.87 19.18 -21.12
N ASP A 74 5.66 20.47 -21.38
CA ASP A 74 4.97 20.94 -22.59
C ASP A 74 5.67 20.46 -23.87
N GLU A 75 7.01 20.56 -23.91
CA GLU A 75 7.82 20.09 -25.04
C GLU A 75 7.69 18.58 -25.29
N LEU A 76 7.76 17.78 -24.22
CA LEU A 76 7.59 16.32 -24.30
C LEU A 76 6.17 15.92 -24.73
N GLU A 77 5.15 16.67 -24.32
CA GLU A 77 3.77 16.45 -24.75
C GLU A 77 3.59 16.72 -26.25
N VAL A 78 4.20 17.80 -26.75
CA VAL A 78 4.21 18.14 -28.18
C VAL A 78 4.95 17.06 -28.99
N GLU A 79 6.14 16.65 -28.55
CA GLU A 79 6.92 15.58 -29.21
C GLU A 79 6.13 14.27 -29.25
N ALA A 80 5.49 13.88 -28.14
CA ALA A 80 4.66 12.69 -28.08
C ALA A 80 3.41 12.79 -28.97
N PHE A 81 2.83 13.98 -29.13
CA PHE A 81 1.72 14.22 -30.03
C PHE A 81 2.15 14.04 -31.50
N LEU A 82 3.22 14.71 -31.92
CA LEU A 82 3.77 14.62 -33.27
C LEU A 82 4.20 13.18 -33.61
N GLY A 83 4.84 12.49 -32.67
CA GLY A 83 5.24 11.09 -32.85
C GLY A 83 4.05 10.13 -33.05
N ARG A 84 2.88 10.43 -32.49
CA ARG A 84 1.65 9.66 -32.74
C ARG A 84 1.05 9.95 -34.12
N GLU A 85 1.12 11.18 -34.62
CA GLU A 85 0.61 11.53 -35.95
C GLU A 85 1.43 10.88 -37.07
N HIS A 86 2.76 10.82 -36.92
CA HIS A 86 3.64 10.16 -37.88
C HIS A 86 3.47 8.62 -37.93
N GLY A 87 2.94 8.00 -36.86
CA GLY A 87 2.60 6.57 -36.84
C GLY A 87 1.26 6.21 -37.48
N ASN A 88 0.41 7.19 -37.81
CA ASN A 88 -0.95 6.98 -38.30
C ASN A 88 -1.10 7.16 -39.84
N VAL A 89 0.01 7.38 -40.57
CA VAL A 89 0.02 7.60 -42.03
C VAL A 89 0.57 6.37 -42.82
N GLN A 90 0.75 5.22 -42.16
CA GLN A 90 1.21 3.97 -42.79
C GLN A 90 0.26 2.77 -42.58
N SER A 91 -1.05 2.98 -42.71
CA SER A 91 -2.02 1.87 -42.84
C SER A 91 -3.00 2.13 -43.97
#